data_AF-A0A7S0VL75-F1
#
_entry.id   AF-A0A7S0VL75-F1
#
_cell.length_a   1.000
_cell.length_b   1.000
_cell.length_c   1.000
_cell.angle_alpha   90.00
_cell.angle_beta   90.00
_cell.angle_gamma   90.00
#
_symmetry.space_group_name_H-M   'P 1'
#
loop_
_entity.id
_entity.type
_entity.pdbx_description
1 polymer ?
#
loop_
_entity_poly.entity_id
_entity_poly.type
_entity_poly.pdbx_seq_one_letter_code
_entity_poly.pdbx_strand_id
1 'polypeptide(L)'
;EEEGEEEEEETEEGMEEEAEGEQDNNKDDKDNSNKKNKKNNKKKSSSISNNTNGDDSVNNANEVLAKNARISDPNPERKPKSKAISIHDLRRLMFGEFMTELDPDPDPNQPALVRPYIEILDPEQAAVKRFEEGLLEHNEVNRQPLDIALFLYATEHLSRLGRVLRHDSGHALLAGVGGSGRQSLARLAAFMSGMPIVEVESSSRGYGLNEWRDDLKKVCQRAGRDDEKVVFLLSDAQVAKNPLFLEDINTLLNGGEVTGLFAPDEKAAVCQAAAALYVKRRKLLQM
;
A
#
# COMPACT_ATOMS: atom_id res chain seq x y z
N GLU A 1 -74.55 26.67 10.26
CA GLU A 1 -73.19 27.09 9.91
C GLU A 1 -72.28 26.35 10.88
N GLU A 2 -72.09 25.05 10.63
CA GLU A 2 -71.07 24.45 9.72
C GLU A 2 -69.70 24.46 10.40
N GLU A 3 -68.83 23.47 10.34
CA GLU A 3 -68.69 22.11 9.76
C GLU A 3 -67.53 21.49 10.60
N GLY A 4 -67.47 20.20 10.90
CA GLY A 4 -67.08 19.14 9.96
C GLY A 4 -65.56 18.97 9.95
N GLU A 5 -65.04 17.84 10.45
CA GLU A 5 -64.17 16.92 9.70
C GLU A 5 -63.73 15.73 10.57
N GLU A 6 -64.11 14.55 10.09
CA GLU A 6 -63.74 13.19 10.47
C GLU A 6 -62.45 12.77 9.72
N GLU A 7 -61.76 11.74 10.22
CA GLU A 7 -61.10 10.63 9.49
C GLU A 7 -60.27 9.86 10.54
N GLU A 8 -60.81 8.80 11.15
CA GLU A 8 -60.93 7.41 10.69
C GLU A 8 -59.66 6.57 10.81
N GLU A 9 -59.92 5.39 11.39
CA GLU A 9 -59.08 4.37 11.98
C GLU A 9 -59.08 3.19 10.99
N GLU A 10 -57.94 2.55 10.73
CA GLU A 10 -57.94 1.17 10.20
C GLU A 10 -56.95 0.31 10.99
N THR A 11 -57.54 -0.72 11.60
CA THR A 11 -56.95 -1.79 12.41
C THR A 11 -56.94 -3.12 11.66
N GLU A 12 -55.97 -3.97 12.03
CA GLU A 12 -55.96 -5.45 11.94
C GLU A 12 -55.85 -6.07 10.52
N GLU A 13 -55.11 -7.16 10.29
CA GLU A 13 -55.22 -8.47 10.94
C GLU A 13 -53.87 -9.21 11.01
N GLY A 14 -53.70 -10.00 12.07
CA GLY A 14 -52.73 -11.08 12.14
C GLY A 14 -53.35 -12.42 11.76
N MET A 15 -52.50 -13.36 11.31
CA MET A 15 -52.81 -14.79 11.31
C MET A 15 -51.56 -15.59 11.72
N GLU A 16 -51.80 -16.54 12.63
CA GLU A 16 -50.91 -17.53 13.23
C GLU A 16 -50.78 -18.82 12.36
N GLU A 17 -50.09 -19.82 12.93
CA GLU A 17 -49.94 -21.26 12.61
C GLU A 17 -48.74 -21.68 11.72
N GLU A 18 -47.69 -22.28 12.31
CA GLU A 18 -47.48 -23.72 12.69
C GLU A 18 -46.94 -24.55 11.49
N ALA A 19 -45.70 -25.05 11.49
CA ALA A 19 -45.09 -26.19 12.21
C ALA A 19 -45.08 -27.53 11.40
N GLU A 20 -43.86 -28.06 11.24
CA GLU A 20 -43.43 -29.46 11.12
C GLU A 20 -43.68 -30.36 9.88
N GLY A 21 -42.63 -31.16 9.61
CA GLY A 21 -42.63 -32.48 8.94
C GLY A 21 -42.32 -32.49 7.43
N GLU A 22 -41.66 -33.47 6.80
CA GLU A 22 -40.69 -34.51 7.15
C GLU A 22 -40.32 -35.19 5.79
N GLN A 23 -39.21 -35.95 5.76
CA GLN A 23 -38.94 -37.11 4.87
C GLN A 23 -38.47 -36.93 3.40
N ASP A 24 -37.20 -37.34 3.22
CA ASP A 24 -36.72 -38.44 2.38
C ASP A 24 -37.22 -38.60 0.94
N ASN A 25 -36.25 -38.64 0.01
CA ASN A 25 -36.13 -39.79 -0.90
C ASN A 25 -34.71 -39.91 -1.49
N ASN A 26 -34.04 -40.99 -1.08
CA ASN A 26 -32.95 -41.65 -1.80
C ASN A 26 -33.42 -42.23 -3.15
N LYS A 27 -32.48 -42.30 -4.11
CA LYS A 27 -32.23 -43.41 -5.06
C LYS A 27 -30.96 -43.04 -5.85
N ASP A 28 -29.83 -43.73 -5.64
CA ASP A 28 -29.45 -45.02 -6.25
C ASP A 28 -29.36 -44.91 -7.80
N ASP A 29 -28.35 -45.38 -8.53
CA ASP A 29 -27.12 -46.13 -8.28
C ASP A 29 -26.39 -46.26 -9.64
N LYS A 30 -25.06 -46.48 -9.61
CA LYS A 30 -24.23 -47.32 -10.51
C LYS A 30 -24.12 -47.07 -12.03
N ASP A 31 -22.86 -46.90 -12.48
CA ASP A 31 -22.10 -47.83 -13.36
C ASP A 31 -20.75 -47.19 -13.76
N ASN A 32 -19.62 -47.55 -13.14
CA ASN A 32 -18.72 -48.69 -13.38
C ASN A 32 -17.93 -48.70 -14.72
N SER A 33 -16.61 -48.52 -14.59
CA SER A 33 -15.51 -49.10 -15.39
C SER A 33 -15.44 -48.87 -16.92
N ASN A 34 -14.31 -48.38 -17.43
CA ASN A 34 -13.32 -49.29 -18.03
C ASN A 34 -11.94 -48.67 -18.33
N LYS A 35 -10.94 -49.54 -18.21
CA LYS A 35 -9.50 -49.38 -18.48
C LYS A 35 -9.19 -49.51 -19.98
N LYS A 36 -8.04 -48.92 -20.36
CA LYS A 36 -7.14 -49.27 -21.49
C LYS A 36 -7.63 -48.99 -22.92
N ASN A 37 -6.89 -48.16 -23.64
CA ASN A 37 -6.12 -48.67 -24.78
C ASN A 37 -4.95 -47.78 -25.19
N LYS A 38 -3.78 -48.43 -25.27
CA LYS A 38 -2.50 -47.93 -25.77
C LYS A 38 -2.19 -48.81 -26.97
N LYS A 39 -2.12 -48.26 -28.18
CA LYS A 39 -1.25 -48.74 -29.29
C LYS A 39 -1.43 -47.91 -30.56
N ASN A 40 -0.27 -47.42 -31.01
CA ASN A 40 0.23 -47.42 -32.38
C ASN A 40 -0.58 -46.71 -33.48
N ASN A 41 0.00 -45.64 -34.01
CA ASN A 41 0.25 -45.60 -35.45
C ASN A 41 1.54 -44.85 -35.79
N LYS A 42 2.43 -45.57 -36.49
CA LYS A 42 3.72 -45.13 -37.01
C LYS A 42 3.66 -45.36 -38.53
N LYS A 43 3.54 -44.29 -39.32
CA LYS A 43 3.81 -44.22 -40.78
C LYS A 43 4.28 -42.78 -41.04
N LYS A 44 5.57 -42.50 -41.21
CA LYS A 44 6.39 -42.53 -42.46
C LYS A 44 5.73 -41.82 -43.66
N SER A 45 6.18 -40.58 -43.90
CA SER A 45 6.29 -39.89 -45.20
C SER A 45 7.29 -38.73 -45.00
N SER A 46 8.55 -38.95 -45.36
CA SER A 46 9.21 -38.39 -46.56
C SER A 46 9.67 -36.92 -46.40
N SER A 47 10.94 -36.80 -46.00
CA SER A 47 11.96 -35.87 -46.51
C SER A 47 11.51 -34.65 -47.34
N ILE A 48 11.68 -33.46 -46.76
CA ILE A 48 12.17 -32.28 -47.48
C ILE A 48 13.32 -31.72 -46.63
N SER A 49 14.53 -31.79 -47.16
CA SER A 49 15.72 -31.16 -46.61
C SER A 49 15.64 -29.65 -46.86
N ASN A 50 15.75 -28.84 -45.83
CA ASN A 50 16.29 -27.48 -45.95
C ASN A 50 17.33 -27.30 -44.86
N ASN A 51 18.57 -27.16 -45.32
CA ASN A 51 19.75 -26.91 -44.53
C ASN A 51 19.82 -25.41 -44.27
N THR A 52 19.66 -24.96 -43.03
CA THR A 52 20.06 -23.61 -42.61
C THR A 52 20.77 -23.71 -41.27
N ASN A 53 22.06 -23.43 -41.31
CA ASN A 53 22.91 -23.21 -40.15
C ASN A 53 22.35 -22.06 -39.29
N GLY A 54 22.37 -22.23 -37.97
CA GLY A 54 22.25 -21.13 -37.01
C GLY A 54 21.26 -21.40 -35.89
N ASP A 55 21.78 -21.70 -34.69
CA ASP A 55 21.44 -20.90 -33.50
C ASP A 55 22.32 -21.25 -32.28
N ASP A 56 23.63 -20.94 -32.40
CA ASP A 56 24.52 -20.75 -31.25
C ASP A 56 24.23 -19.42 -30.52
N SER A 57 23.23 -18.65 -30.97
CA SER A 57 22.86 -17.33 -30.45
C SER A 57 22.09 -17.41 -29.12
N VAL A 58 21.26 -18.45 -28.93
CA VAL A 58 20.38 -18.59 -27.75
C VAL A 58 21.15 -19.05 -26.51
N ASN A 59 22.20 -19.86 -26.70
CA ASN A 59 23.05 -20.30 -25.59
C ASN A 59 23.98 -19.17 -25.10
N ASN A 60 24.45 -18.32 -26.01
CA ASN A 60 25.32 -17.19 -25.69
C ASN A 60 24.56 -16.07 -24.94
N ALA A 61 23.28 -15.84 -25.26
CA ALA A 61 22.46 -14.83 -24.58
C ALA A 61 22.30 -15.09 -23.07
N ASN A 62 22.10 -16.36 -22.68
CA ASN A 62 22.01 -16.75 -21.27
C ASN A 62 23.35 -16.62 -20.53
N GLU A 63 24.46 -16.91 -21.22
CA GLU A 63 25.81 -16.78 -20.65
C GLU A 63 26.23 -15.30 -20.50
N VAL A 64 25.81 -14.44 -21.44
CA VAL A 64 26.02 -12.99 -21.39
C VAL A 64 25.17 -12.34 -20.31
N LEU A 65 23.93 -12.77 -20.09
CA LEU A 65 23.10 -12.31 -18.96
C LEU A 65 23.71 -12.68 -17.61
N ALA A 66 24.25 -13.90 -17.47
CA ALA A 66 24.92 -14.35 -16.25
C ALA A 66 26.22 -13.58 -15.96
N LYS A 67 26.99 -13.23 -17.01
CA LYS A 67 28.22 -12.43 -16.87
C LYS A 67 27.94 -10.94 -16.63
N ASN A 68 26.77 -10.44 -17.02
CA ASN A 68 26.36 -9.05 -16.82
C ASN A 68 25.61 -8.79 -15.50
N ALA A 69 25.33 -9.81 -14.70
CA ALA A 69 24.80 -9.67 -13.34
C ALA A 69 25.90 -9.11 -12.41
N ARG A 70 26.11 -7.79 -12.44
CA ARG A 70 27.10 -7.07 -11.62
C ARG A 70 26.78 -7.03 -10.11
N ILE A 71 25.83 -7.80 -9.64
CA ILE A 71 25.42 -7.86 -8.24
C ILE A 71 25.34 -9.34 -7.87
N SER A 72 26.30 -9.80 -7.08
CA SER A 72 26.20 -11.10 -6.40
C SER A 72 24.91 -11.11 -5.59
N ASP A 73 24.07 -12.13 -5.78
CA ASP A 73 22.79 -12.26 -5.07
C ASP A 73 23.05 -12.18 -3.56
N PRO A 74 22.46 -11.21 -2.83
CA PRO A 74 22.62 -11.09 -1.39
C PRO A 74 22.07 -12.31 -0.64
N ASN A 75 21.25 -13.14 -1.29
CA ASN A 75 20.75 -14.39 -0.76
C ASN A 75 21.43 -15.61 -1.41
N PRO A 76 22.45 -16.22 -0.77
CA PRO A 76 23.13 -17.40 -1.30
C PRO A 76 22.22 -18.66 -1.35
N GLU A 77 21.09 -18.64 -0.63
CA GLU A 77 20.12 -19.74 -0.62
C GLU A 77 19.11 -19.64 -1.77
N ARG A 78 19.04 -18.50 -2.47
CA ARG A 78 18.17 -18.27 -3.63
C ARG A 78 18.75 -18.96 -4.86
N LYS A 79 18.81 -20.29 -4.82
CA LYS A 79 19.08 -21.11 -6.00
C LYS A 79 17.78 -21.27 -6.78
N PRO A 80 17.73 -20.95 -8.08
CA PRO A 80 16.54 -21.17 -8.87
C PRO A 80 16.21 -22.66 -8.88
N LYS A 81 15.17 -23.06 -8.13
CA LYS A 81 14.72 -24.47 -8.04
C LYS A 81 14.03 -24.95 -9.33
N SER A 82 13.71 -24.03 -10.24
CA SER A 82 12.88 -24.21 -11.44
C SER A 82 13.42 -23.38 -12.62
N LYS A 83 13.27 -23.86 -13.86
CA LYS A 83 13.58 -23.09 -15.10
C LYS A 83 12.60 -21.94 -15.36
N ALA A 84 11.44 -21.93 -14.70
CA ALA A 84 10.42 -20.90 -14.86
C ALA A 84 10.15 -20.21 -13.51
N ILE A 85 10.31 -18.88 -13.50
CA ILE A 85 9.97 -18.00 -12.38
C ILE A 85 8.44 -17.93 -12.28
N SER A 86 7.88 -18.22 -11.11
CA SER A 86 6.45 -18.10 -10.85
C SER A 86 6.09 -16.72 -10.29
N ILE A 87 4.81 -16.35 -10.35
CA ILE A 87 4.31 -15.14 -9.67
C ILE A 87 4.57 -15.18 -8.17
N HIS A 88 4.63 -16.38 -7.56
CA HIS A 88 4.92 -16.53 -6.15
C HIS A 88 6.37 -16.15 -5.83
N ASP A 89 7.30 -16.45 -6.72
CA ASP A 89 8.71 -16.07 -6.57
C ASP A 89 8.88 -14.55 -6.66
N LEU A 90 8.14 -13.90 -7.56
CA LEU A 90 8.13 -12.44 -7.67
C LEU A 90 7.50 -11.75 -6.45
N ARG A 91 6.46 -12.36 -5.85
CA ARG A 91 5.83 -11.81 -4.64
C ARG A 91 6.74 -11.88 -3.42
N ARG A 92 7.67 -12.84 -3.37
CA ARG A 92 8.69 -12.93 -2.31
C ARG A 92 9.84 -11.94 -2.48
N LEU A 93 9.97 -11.31 -3.64
CA LEU A 93 10.97 -10.27 -3.87
C LEU A 93 10.50 -8.95 -3.25
N MET A 94 10.83 -8.75 -1.97
CA MET A 94 10.50 -7.56 -1.22
C MET A 94 11.75 -6.78 -0.84
N PHE A 95 11.60 -5.46 -0.74
CA PHE A 95 12.65 -4.56 -0.30
C PHE A 95 12.06 -3.59 0.72
N GLY A 96 12.88 -3.10 1.65
CA GLY A 96 12.42 -2.16 2.66
C GLY A 96 13.55 -1.60 3.49
N GLU A 97 13.22 -0.55 4.24
CA GLU A 97 14.12 0.11 5.21
C GLU A 97 13.78 -0.25 6.67
N PHE A 98 12.79 -1.13 6.87
CA PHE A 98 12.27 -1.50 8.18
C PHE A 98 13.13 -2.55 8.90
N MET A 99 14.01 -3.25 8.17
CA MET A 99 14.76 -4.40 8.68
C MET A 99 15.99 -4.03 9.52
N THR A 100 16.39 -2.75 9.52
CA THR A 100 17.45 -2.25 10.40
C THR A 100 16.82 -1.61 11.63
N GLU A 101 17.40 -1.85 12.80
CA GLU A 101 16.99 -1.18 14.05
C GLU A 101 17.06 0.34 13.86
N LEU A 102 16.09 1.06 14.45
CA LEU A 102 16.09 2.53 14.47
C LEU A 102 17.39 3.03 15.11
N ASP A 103 17.95 4.12 14.55
CA ASP A 103 18.93 4.93 15.28
C ASP A 103 18.32 5.31 16.64
N PRO A 104 18.96 4.98 17.78
CA PRO A 104 18.40 5.26 19.11
C PRO A 104 18.21 6.74 19.43
N ASP A 105 18.80 7.64 18.66
CA ASP A 105 18.59 9.08 18.72
C ASP A 105 19.32 9.67 17.51
N PRO A 106 18.71 10.57 16.72
CA PRO A 106 19.48 11.33 15.74
C PRO A 106 20.44 12.24 16.53
N ASP A 107 21.71 11.83 16.65
CA ASP A 107 22.75 12.75 17.14
C ASP A 107 22.67 14.02 16.28
N PRO A 108 22.39 15.20 16.86
CA PRO A 108 22.25 16.43 16.10
C PRO A 108 23.54 16.82 15.34
N ASN A 109 24.67 16.17 15.65
CA ASN A 109 25.96 16.37 15.00
C ASN A 109 26.34 15.29 13.98
N GLN A 110 25.53 14.24 13.82
CA GLN A 110 25.73 13.22 12.79
C GLN A 110 24.64 13.36 11.72
N PRO A 111 24.98 13.22 10.42
CA PRO A 111 23.95 13.11 9.41
C PRO A 111 23.08 11.90 9.76
N ALA A 112 21.77 12.10 9.92
CA ALA A 112 20.82 11.02 10.17
C ALA A 112 21.16 9.86 9.23
N LEU A 113 21.54 8.70 9.78
CA LEU A 113 21.95 7.58 8.95
C LEU A 113 20.73 7.18 8.13
N VAL A 114 20.84 7.36 6.80
CA VAL A 114 19.77 6.99 5.89
C VAL A 114 19.62 5.48 6.00
N ARG A 115 18.50 5.01 6.55
CA ARG A 115 18.22 3.58 6.65
C ARG A 115 18.41 2.94 5.27
N PRO A 116 19.23 1.88 5.18
CA PRO A 116 19.52 1.28 3.91
C PRO A 116 18.27 0.57 3.40
N TYR A 117 17.94 0.81 2.13
CA TYR A 117 16.84 0.12 1.47
C TYR A 117 17.39 -1.18 0.89
N ILE A 118 17.12 -2.28 1.59
CA ILE A 118 17.73 -3.58 1.33
C ILE A 118 16.67 -4.62 0.98
N GLU A 119 17.14 -5.72 0.40
CA GLU A 119 16.30 -6.89 0.15
C GLU A 119 15.88 -7.52 1.48
N ILE A 120 14.59 -7.85 1.59
CA ILE A 120 14.03 -8.63 2.70
C ILE A 120 14.21 -10.11 2.35
N LEU A 121 15.17 -10.76 2.99
CA LEU A 121 15.56 -12.14 2.69
C LEU A 121 14.50 -13.17 3.13
N ASP A 122 13.83 -12.90 4.25
CA ASP A 122 12.75 -13.73 4.79
C ASP A 122 11.49 -12.90 5.06
N PRO A 123 10.61 -12.75 4.04
CA PRO A 123 9.36 -12.02 4.17
C PRO A 123 8.30 -12.71 5.03
N GLU A 124 8.40 -14.04 5.21
CA GLU A 124 7.35 -14.82 5.88
C GLU A 124 7.51 -14.84 7.39
N GLN A 125 8.75 -14.83 7.91
CA GLN A 125 9.00 -14.82 9.36
C GLN A 125 9.69 -13.53 9.80
N ALA A 126 10.90 -13.23 9.30
CA ALA A 126 11.67 -12.09 9.77
C ALA A 126 10.94 -10.74 9.55
N ALA A 127 10.34 -10.54 8.36
CA ALA A 127 9.63 -9.30 8.08
C ALA A 127 8.32 -9.18 8.86
N VAL A 128 7.53 -10.26 8.95
CA VAL A 128 6.29 -10.28 9.74
C VAL A 128 6.60 -9.94 11.19
N LYS A 129 7.59 -10.60 11.80
CA LYS A 129 8.04 -10.33 13.16
C LYS A 129 8.44 -8.87 13.37
N ARG A 130 9.19 -8.29 12.43
CA ARG A 130 9.61 -6.88 12.50
C ARG A 130 8.42 -5.91 12.45
N PHE A 131 7.42 -6.20 11.62
CA PHE A 131 6.20 -5.41 11.53
C PHE A 131 5.32 -5.57 12.78
N GLU A 132 5.28 -6.76 13.39
CA GLU A 132 4.60 -7.01 14.67
C GLU A 132 5.22 -6.22 15.81
N GLU A 133 6.55 -6.18 15.89
CA GLU A 133 7.27 -5.33 16.84
C GLU A 133 6.92 -3.85 16.64
N GLY A 134 6.94 -3.36 15.39
CA GLY A 134 6.54 -1.97 15.08
C GLY A 134 5.08 -1.67 15.40
N LEU A 135 4.18 -2.65 15.29
CA LEU A 135 2.77 -2.53 15.66
C LEU A 135 2.61 -2.42 17.18
N LEU A 136 3.37 -3.20 17.95
CA LEU A 136 3.39 -3.11 19.41
C LEU A 136 3.91 -1.74 19.85
N GLU A 137 5.06 -1.30 19.33
CA GLU A 137 5.63 0.03 19.58
C GLU A 137 4.62 1.14 19.27
N HIS A 138 3.93 1.05 18.13
CA HIS A 138 2.88 2.00 17.76
C HIS A 138 1.78 2.05 18.82
N ASN A 139 1.30 0.90 19.28
CA ASN A 139 0.18 0.79 20.21
C ASN A 139 0.55 1.20 21.64
N GLU A 140 1.83 1.16 22.01
CA GLU A 140 2.33 1.67 23.28
C GLU A 140 2.38 3.21 23.32
N VAL A 141 2.76 3.84 22.20
CA VAL A 141 2.97 5.30 22.14
C VAL A 141 1.70 6.06 21.75
N ASN A 142 0.84 5.48 20.92
CA ASN A 142 -0.31 6.19 20.34
C ASN A 142 -1.61 5.92 21.11
N ARG A 143 -2.43 6.97 21.25
CA ARG A 143 -3.74 6.89 21.93
C ARG A 143 -4.77 6.03 21.18
N GLN A 144 -4.60 5.88 19.86
CA GLN A 144 -5.46 5.08 19.02
C GLN A 144 -4.69 3.83 18.57
N PRO A 145 -4.86 2.68 19.25
CA PRO A 145 -4.18 1.46 18.86
C PRO A 145 -4.71 0.94 17.53
N LEU A 146 -3.84 0.30 16.76
CA LEU A 146 -4.15 -0.41 15.55
C LEU A 146 -4.40 -1.88 15.89
N ASP A 147 -5.58 -2.37 15.53
CA ASP A 147 -5.94 -3.78 15.60
C ASP A 147 -5.90 -4.38 14.19
N ILE A 148 -4.75 -4.91 13.80
CA ILE A 148 -4.53 -5.54 12.50
C ILE A 148 -3.71 -6.81 12.65
N ALA A 149 -4.13 -7.87 11.95
CA ALA A 149 -3.34 -9.09 11.83
C ALA A 149 -2.26 -8.91 10.75
N LEU A 150 -1.01 -9.20 11.10
CA LEU A 150 0.12 -9.16 10.18
C LEU A 150 0.40 -10.55 9.63
N PHE A 151 0.49 -10.62 8.31
CA PHE A 151 0.78 -11.83 7.55
C PHE A 151 1.51 -11.42 6.26
N LEU A 152 1.90 -12.38 5.43
CA LEU A 152 2.70 -12.12 4.23
C LEU A 152 2.08 -11.04 3.32
N TYR A 153 0.76 -11.03 3.15
CA TYR A 153 0.10 -10.02 2.30
C TYR A 153 0.14 -8.61 2.90
N ALA A 154 -0.01 -8.48 4.23
CA ALA A 154 0.15 -7.21 4.92
C ALA A 154 1.60 -6.69 4.79
N THR A 155 2.56 -7.59 4.93
CA THR A 155 4.00 -7.34 4.75
C THR A 155 4.32 -6.84 3.34
N GLU A 156 3.72 -7.44 2.30
CA GLU A 156 3.83 -6.96 0.92
C GLU A 156 3.36 -5.50 0.79
N HIS A 157 2.22 -5.15 1.38
CA HIS A 157 1.67 -3.80 1.32
C HIS A 157 2.49 -2.79 2.12
N LEU A 158 2.99 -3.18 3.29
CA LEU A 158 3.88 -2.34 4.10
C LEU A 158 5.21 -2.07 3.38
N SER A 159 5.80 -3.09 2.72
CA SER A 159 6.98 -2.91 1.87
C SER A 159 6.71 -1.93 0.72
N ARG A 160 5.56 -2.05 0.04
CA ARG A 160 5.17 -1.12 -1.04
C ARG A 160 4.96 0.30 -0.52
N LEU A 161 4.31 0.45 0.64
CA LEU A 161 4.10 1.75 1.29
C LEU A 161 5.42 2.39 1.69
N GLY A 162 6.31 1.65 2.37
CA GLY A 162 7.65 2.13 2.73
C GLY A 162 8.44 2.60 1.53
N ARG A 163 8.39 1.87 0.41
CA ARG A 163 9.01 2.30 -0.85
C ARG A 163 8.48 3.64 -1.35
N VAL A 164 7.16 3.86 -1.27
CA VAL A 164 6.55 5.13 -1.71
C VAL A 164 6.91 6.26 -0.75
N LEU A 165 6.80 6.04 0.56
CA LEU A 165 7.11 7.04 1.60
C LEU A 165 8.57 7.51 1.57
N ARG A 166 9.47 6.61 1.16
CA ARG A 166 10.89 6.92 1.02
C ARG A 166 11.20 7.84 -0.17
N HIS A 167 10.35 7.83 -1.20
CA HIS A 167 10.56 8.64 -2.40
C HIS A 167 10.16 10.09 -2.15
N ASP A 168 10.97 11.04 -2.62
CA ASP A 168 10.61 12.46 -2.59
C ASP A 168 9.34 12.69 -3.42
N SER A 169 8.36 13.41 -2.88
CA SER A 169 7.03 13.57 -3.51
C SER A 169 6.34 12.23 -3.82
N GLY A 170 6.47 11.25 -2.93
CA GLY A 170 5.77 9.96 -3.04
C GLY A 170 4.29 10.07 -2.70
N HIS A 171 3.42 9.54 -3.57
CA HIS A 171 1.97 9.50 -3.37
C HIS A 171 1.44 8.08 -3.59
N ALA A 172 0.53 7.62 -2.74
CA ALA A 172 -0.07 6.30 -2.82
C ALA A 172 -1.60 6.38 -2.78
N LEU A 173 -2.25 5.81 -3.79
CA LEU A 173 -3.69 5.55 -3.77
C LEU A 173 -3.91 4.11 -3.29
N LEU A 174 -4.53 3.95 -2.12
CA LEU A 174 -4.81 2.63 -1.55
C LEU A 174 -6.22 2.19 -1.95
N ALA A 175 -6.31 1.41 -3.03
CA ALA A 175 -7.58 0.85 -3.51
C ALA A 175 -7.85 -0.53 -2.89
N GLY A 176 -9.09 -0.77 -2.47
CA GLY A 176 -9.51 -2.04 -1.90
C GLY A 176 -10.91 -1.97 -1.31
N VAL A 177 -11.45 -3.12 -0.89
CA VAL A 177 -12.74 -3.18 -0.19
C VAL A 177 -12.64 -2.56 1.22
N GLY A 178 -13.77 -2.14 1.78
CA GLY A 178 -13.85 -1.71 3.18
C GLY A 178 -13.37 -2.81 4.13
N GLY A 179 -12.73 -2.45 5.24
CA GLY A 179 -12.23 -3.42 6.23
C GLY A 179 -10.91 -4.13 5.88
N SER A 180 -10.30 -3.84 4.72
CA SER A 180 -9.02 -4.44 4.29
C SER A 180 -7.77 -3.95 5.06
N GLY A 181 -7.94 -3.07 6.06
CA GLY A 181 -6.83 -2.55 6.86
C GLY A 181 -5.96 -1.48 6.19
N ARG A 182 -6.34 -0.96 5.01
CA ARG A 182 -5.56 0.03 4.23
C ARG A 182 -5.08 1.23 5.07
N GLN A 183 -6.00 1.85 5.81
CA GLN A 183 -5.70 3.02 6.64
C GLN A 183 -4.77 2.64 7.80
N SER A 184 -5.02 1.50 8.46
CA SER A 184 -4.17 0.99 9.54
C SER A 184 -2.76 0.65 9.06
N LEU A 185 -2.61 0.02 7.89
CA LEU A 185 -1.31 -0.27 7.28
C LEU A 185 -0.57 1.01 6.87
N ALA A 186 -1.28 2.02 6.36
CA ALA A 186 -0.69 3.33 6.05
C ALA A 186 -0.16 4.01 7.32
N ARG A 187 -0.92 3.96 8.43
CA ARG A 187 -0.49 4.51 9.72
C ARG A 187 0.72 3.78 10.28
N LEU A 188 0.71 2.45 10.25
CA LEU A 188 1.85 1.65 10.69
C LEU A 188 3.12 1.94 9.86
N ALA A 189 3.00 2.00 8.53
CA ALA A 189 4.12 2.31 7.66
C ALA A 189 4.72 3.69 7.94
N ALA A 190 3.88 4.72 8.12
CA ALA A 190 4.32 6.07 8.45
C ALA A 190 5.01 6.11 9.82
N PHE A 191 4.43 5.46 10.83
CA PHE A 191 5.02 5.33 12.17
C PHE A 191 6.41 4.69 12.12
N MET A 192 6.55 3.55 11.46
CA MET A 192 7.84 2.85 11.35
C MET A 192 8.88 3.63 10.54
N SER A 193 8.43 4.52 9.65
CA SER A 193 9.28 5.44 8.89
C SER A 193 9.64 6.71 9.69
N GLY A 194 9.13 6.85 10.92
CA GLY A 194 9.31 8.05 11.75
C GLY A 194 8.63 9.30 11.17
N MET A 195 7.63 9.11 10.31
CA MET A 195 6.92 10.20 9.66
C MET A 195 5.62 10.49 10.41
N PRO A 196 5.45 11.70 10.97
CA PRO A 196 4.17 12.08 11.54
C PRO A 196 3.05 12.10 10.49
N ILE A 197 1.83 11.83 10.97
CA ILE A 197 0.64 11.83 10.13
C ILE A 197 -0.16 13.09 10.42
N VAL A 198 -0.58 13.79 9.37
CA VAL A 198 -1.66 14.76 9.41
C VAL A 198 -2.86 14.09 8.74
N GLU A 199 -3.90 13.88 9.51
CA GLU A 199 -5.12 13.22 9.05
C GLU A 199 -6.28 14.21 9.16
N VAL A 200 -7.12 14.21 8.13
CA VAL A 200 -8.37 14.97 8.14
C VAL A 200 -9.30 14.38 9.20
N GLU A 201 -9.79 15.20 10.13
CA GLU A 201 -10.62 14.69 11.21
C GLU A 201 -12.07 14.42 10.75
N SER A 202 -12.49 13.15 10.74
CA SER A 202 -13.85 12.76 10.33
C SER A 202 -14.93 13.03 11.40
N SER A 203 -14.54 13.19 12.67
CA SER A 203 -15.41 13.33 13.84
C SER A 203 -15.96 14.73 14.07
N SER A 204 -15.38 15.75 13.42
CA SER A 204 -15.85 17.13 13.54
C SER A 204 -17.17 17.32 12.76
N ARG A 205 -18.30 17.46 13.48
CA ARG A 205 -19.53 18.03 12.91
C ARG A 205 -19.25 19.49 12.55
N GLY A 206 -18.72 19.72 11.36
CA GLY A 206 -18.34 21.06 10.93
C GLY A 206 -17.06 21.13 10.10
N TYR A 207 -16.38 20.01 9.83
CA TYR A 207 -15.21 20.02 8.96
C TYR A 207 -15.59 20.53 7.56
N GLY A 208 -15.18 21.76 7.26
CA GLY A 208 -15.44 22.48 6.03
C GLY A 208 -14.14 22.88 5.33
N LEU A 209 -14.25 23.88 4.47
CA LEU A 209 -13.11 24.35 3.66
C LEU A 209 -12.04 25.06 4.50
N ASN A 210 -12.42 25.67 5.62
CA ASN A 210 -11.48 26.38 6.49
C ASN A 210 -10.57 25.40 7.22
N GLU A 211 -11.14 24.37 7.85
CA GLU A 211 -10.41 23.31 8.54
C GLU A 211 -9.51 22.55 7.58
N TRP A 212 -10.00 22.28 6.37
CA TRP A 212 -9.21 21.72 5.28
C TRP A 212 -7.99 22.55 4.92
N ARG A 213 -8.17 23.85 4.72
CA ARG A 213 -7.07 24.76 4.42
C ARG A 213 -6.09 24.85 5.57
N ASP A 214 -6.56 24.80 6.82
CA ASP A 214 -5.69 24.79 7.98
C ASP A 214 -4.86 23.51 8.07
N ASP A 215 -5.43 22.34 7.76
CA ASP A 215 -4.68 21.08 7.71
C ASP A 215 -3.64 21.08 6.59
N LEU A 216 -3.98 21.60 5.40
CA LEU A 216 -3.01 21.81 4.33
C LEU A 216 -1.90 22.79 4.72
N LYS A 217 -2.22 23.88 5.43
CA LYS A 217 -1.23 24.82 5.96
C LYS A 217 -0.27 24.10 6.92
N LYS A 218 -0.78 23.27 7.84
CA LYS A 218 0.04 22.48 8.77
C LYS A 218 0.99 21.56 8.02
N VAL A 219 0.51 20.84 7.01
CA VAL A 219 1.37 19.97 6.17
C VAL A 219 2.47 20.77 5.50
N CYS A 220 2.12 21.88 4.84
CA CYS A 220 3.08 22.75 4.16
C CYS A 220 4.10 23.38 5.13
N GLN A 221 3.69 23.75 6.34
CA GLN A 221 4.59 24.29 7.36
C GLN A 221 5.55 23.22 7.87
N ARG A 222 5.08 22.04 8.24
CA ARG A 222 5.96 20.95 8.72
C ARG A 222 6.97 20.53 7.65
N ALA A 223 6.50 20.35 6.42
CA ALA A 223 7.36 19.96 5.30
C ALA A 223 8.34 21.07 4.89
N GLY A 224 7.88 22.33 4.83
CA GLY A 224 8.66 23.44 4.28
C GLY A 224 9.49 24.20 5.31
N ARG A 225 8.91 24.51 6.47
CA ARG A 225 9.55 25.31 7.54
C ARG A 225 10.36 24.44 8.49
N ASP A 226 9.86 23.27 8.85
CA ASP A 226 10.48 22.44 9.90
C ASP A 226 11.39 21.33 9.33
N ASP A 227 11.46 21.20 7.99
CA ASP A 227 12.21 20.14 7.26
C ASP A 227 11.80 18.72 7.69
N GLU A 228 10.54 18.54 8.10
CA GLU A 228 10.02 17.27 8.61
C GLU A 228 9.33 16.48 7.49
N LYS A 229 9.63 15.18 7.41
CA LYS A 229 8.96 14.26 6.48
C LYS A 229 7.55 13.92 7.00
N VAL A 230 6.52 14.56 6.47
CA VAL A 230 5.13 14.39 6.90
C VAL A 230 4.32 13.52 5.93
N VAL A 231 3.40 12.70 6.45
CA VAL A 231 2.39 11.98 5.67
C VAL A 231 1.04 12.68 5.82
N PHE A 232 0.43 13.05 4.71
CA PHE A 232 -0.95 13.51 4.69
C PHE A 232 -1.88 12.35 4.34
N LEU A 233 -2.80 12.01 5.25
CA LEU A 233 -3.73 10.88 5.10
C LEU A 233 -5.14 11.38 4.80
N LEU A 234 -5.66 10.99 3.63
CA LEU A 234 -6.98 11.36 3.14
C LEU A 234 -7.78 10.10 2.78
N SER A 235 -9.01 10.02 3.27
CA SER A 235 -9.96 8.93 2.97
C SER A 235 -10.99 9.35 1.91
N ASP A 236 -11.55 8.35 1.21
CA ASP A 236 -12.64 8.51 0.25
C ASP A 236 -13.89 9.12 0.88
N ALA A 237 -14.22 8.72 2.11
CA ALA A 237 -15.33 9.28 2.88
C ALA A 237 -15.20 10.79 3.12
N GLN A 238 -13.98 11.32 3.22
CA GLN A 238 -13.72 12.76 3.39
C GLN A 238 -13.84 13.50 2.07
N VAL A 239 -13.28 12.92 1.01
CA VAL A 239 -13.35 13.47 -0.35
C VAL A 239 -14.80 13.58 -0.84
N ALA A 240 -15.64 12.59 -0.52
CA ALA A 240 -17.04 12.60 -0.90
C ALA A 240 -17.84 13.77 -0.30
N LYS A 241 -17.39 14.37 0.81
CA LYS A 241 -18.06 15.51 1.45
C LYS A 241 -17.85 16.82 0.69
N ASN A 242 -16.67 17.03 0.10
CA ASN A 242 -16.37 18.25 -0.62
C ASN A 242 -15.39 17.99 -1.79
N PRO A 243 -15.86 18.05 -3.04
CA PRO A 243 -15.02 17.84 -4.22
C PRO A 243 -13.84 18.82 -4.35
N LEU A 244 -13.93 20.01 -3.74
CA LEU A 244 -12.86 21.01 -3.75
C LEU A 244 -11.57 20.49 -3.09
N PHE A 245 -11.66 19.52 -2.19
CA PHE A 245 -10.48 18.91 -1.57
C PHE A 245 -9.60 18.23 -2.62
N LEU A 246 -10.19 17.58 -3.62
CA LEU A 246 -9.41 16.96 -4.70
C LEU A 246 -8.77 17.99 -5.63
N GLU A 247 -9.40 19.14 -5.84
CA GLU A 247 -8.81 20.23 -6.63
C GLU A 247 -7.57 20.80 -5.93
N ASP A 248 -7.68 21.07 -4.63
CA ASP A 248 -6.56 21.53 -3.81
C ASP A 248 -5.44 20.48 -3.76
N ILE A 249 -5.77 19.19 -3.63
CA ILE A 249 -4.76 18.12 -3.71
C ILE A 249 -4.12 18.08 -5.09
N ASN A 250 -4.89 18.15 -6.17
CA ASN A 250 -4.34 18.11 -7.52
C ASN A 250 -3.40 19.30 -7.80
N THR A 251 -3.73 20.50 -7.32
CA THR A 251 -2.85 21.67 -7.43
C THR A 251 -1.59 21.51 -6.59
N LEU A 252 -1.69 20.98 -5.37
CA LEU A 252 -0.54 20.68 -4.53
C LEU A 252 0.39 19.62 -5.15
N LEU A 253 -0.17 18.55 -5.71
CA LEU A 253 0.61 17.45 -6.31
C LEU A 253 1.34 17.88 -7.59
N ASN A 254 0.69 18.70 -8.44
CA ASN A 254 1.28 19.13 -9.72
C ASN A 254 2.16 20.38 -9.59
N GLY A 255 1.74 21.33 -8.74
CA GLY A 255 2.34 22.67 -8.64
C GLY A 255 3.10 22.92 -7.34
N GLY A 256 2.97 22.04 -6.34
CA GLY A 256 3.59 22.24 -5.03
C GLY A 256 2.97 23.37 -4.19
N GLU A 257 1.91 24.03 -4.68
CA GLU A 257 1.17 25.05 -3.94
C GLU A 257 -0.33 25.02 -4.27
N VAL A 258 -1.13 25.48 -3.29
CA VAL A 258 -2.57 25.72 -3.45
C VAL A 258 -2.80 27.24 -3.45
N THR A 259 -3.50 27.74 -4.47
CA THR A 259 -3.70 29.18 -4.65
C THR A 259 -4.51 29.78 -3.50
N GLY A 260 -3.99 30.86 -2.92
CA GLY A 260 -4.64 31.56 -1.81
C GLY A 260 -4.71 30.74 -0.51
N LEU A 261 -3.85 29.72 -0.36
CA LEU A 261 -3.74 28.96 0.88
C LEU A 261 -3.20 29.84 2.02
N PHE A 262 -2.11 30.57 1.77
CA PHE A 262 -1.48 31.47 2.73
C PHE A 262 -1.80 32.94 2.42
N ALA A 263 -1.96 33.76 3.46
CA ALA A 263 -1.92 35.21 3.30
C ALA A 263 -0.51 35.65 2.86
N PRO A 264 -0.35 36.81 2.18
CA PRO A 264 0.96 37.27 1.69
C PRO A 264 2.05 37.31 2.78
N ASP A 265 1.69 37.80 3.97
CA ASP A 265 2.63 37.91 5.09
C ASP A 265 3.00 36.52 5.67
N GLU A 266 2.03 35.61 5.76
CA GLU A 266 2.27 34.21 6.18
C GLU A 266 3.19 33.50 5.18
N LYS A 267 2.93 33.68 3.88
CA LYS A 267 3.75 33.09 2.80
C LYS A 267 5.19 33.60 2.89
N ALA A 268 5.37 34.91 3.09
CA ALA A 268 6.70 35.51 3.24
C ALA A 268 7.46 34.93 4.45
N ALA A 269 6.79 34.76 5.60
CA ALA A 269 7.40 34.18 6.80
C ALA A 269 7.84 32.71 6.58
N VAL A 270 6.99 31.89 5.95
CA VAL A 270 7.33 30.49 5.63
C VAL A 270 8.48 30.41 4.64
N CYS A 271 8.47 31.22 3.58
CA CYS A 271 9.56 31.28 2.60
C CYS A 271 10.88 31.72 3.23
N GLN A 272 10.85 32.69 4.15
CA GLN A 272 12.05 33.15 4.86
C GLN A 272 12.64 32.04 5.74
N ALA A 273 11.80 31.30 6.47
CA ALA A 273 12.26 30.18 7.28
C ALA A 273 12.83 29.04 6.41
N ALA A 274 12.14 28.70 5.32
CA ALA A 274 12.58 27.67 4.38
C ALA A 274 13.88 28.03 3.64
N ALA A 275 14.15 29.32 3.42
CA ALA A 275 15.38 29.77 2.76
C ALA A 275 16.65 29.35 3.52
N ALA A 276 16.62 29.38 4.85
CA ALA A 276 17.76 28.95 5.67
C ALA A 276 18.03 27.45 5.51
N LEU A 277 16.97 26.64 5.47
CA LEU A 277 17.04 25.19 5.23
C LEU A 277 17.55 24.89 3.81
N TYR A 278 17.03 25.60 2.80
CA TYR A 278 17.46 25.45 1.41
C TYR A 278 18.97 25.69 1.24
N VAL A 279 19.51 26.74 1.88
CA VAL A 279 20.96 27.02 1.85
C VAL A 279 21.76 25.89 2.52
N LYS A 280 21.28 25.34 3.64
CA LYS A 280 21.90 24.19 4.31
C LYS A 280 21.89 22.94 3.43
N ARG A 281 20.74 22.59 2.86
CA ARG A 281 20.53 21.37 2.05
C ARG A 281 21.30 21.43 0.72
N ARG A 282 21.38 22.61 0.10
CA ARG A 282 22.20 22.83 -1.11
C ARG A 282 23.68 22.59 -0.87
N LYS A 283 24.22 22.96 0.30
CA LYS A 283 25.62 22.70 0.64
C LYS A 283 25.88 21.20 0.83
N LEU A 284 24.95 20.47 1.45
CA LEU A 284 25.05 19.02 1.62
C LEU A 284 25.03 18.26 0.29
N LEU A 285 24.22 18.70 -0.68
CA LEU A 285 24.14 18.08 -2.01
C LEU A 285 25.35 18.39 -2.92
N GLN A 286 26.20 19.36 -2.53
CA GLN A 286 27.41 19.74 -3.27
C GLN A 286 28.70 19.10 -2.72
N MET A 287 28.61 18.37 -1.60
CA MET A 287 29.71 17.57 -1.03
C MET A 287 29.60 16.12 -1.49
#